data_AF-A0A661Y117-F1
#
_entry.id   AF-A0A661Y117-F1
#
_cell.length_a   1.000
_cell.length_b   1.000
_cell.length_c   1.000
_cell.angle_alpha   90.00
_cell.angle_beta   90.00
_cell.angle_gamma   90.00
#
_symmetry.space_group_name_H-M   'P 1'
#
loop_
_entity.id
_entity.type
_entity.pdbx_description
1 polymer ?
#
loop_
_entity_poly.entity_id
_entity_poly.type
_entity_poly.pdbx_seq_one_letter_code
_entity_poly.pdbx_strand_id
1 'polypeptide(L)'
;MMNENWDHYYMLGAGLKWRIWDWNTSAREKQIIGYQQQMLQTQRSNFDKEIESLLIHEEASMEQYKLTMEMDQQVLELEKHISEQAAVQRDNSTRTATAYVTELNKESLARITLASHQVMLMQSMANYLTIQGNL
;
A
#
# COMPACT_ATOMS: atom_id res chain seq x y z
N MET A 1 -13.21 -22.36 -87.67
CA MET A 1 -12.13 -21.56 -87.05
C MET A 1 -12.78 -20.47 -86.23
N MET A 2 -12.23 -20.20 -85.04
CA MET A 2 -12.81 -19.42 -83.93
C MET A 2 -13.44 -18.08 -84.37
N ASN A 3 -14.65 -17.82 -83.88
CA ASN A 3 -15.22 -16.48 -83.87
C ASN A 3 -14.80 -15.83 -82.54
N GLU A 4 -13.80 -14.97 -82.61
CA GLU A 4 -13.27 -14.23 -81.46
C GLU A 4 -14.19 -13.05 -81.14
N ASN A 5 -15.36 -13.34 -80.56
CA ASN A 5 -16.16 -12.28 -79.94
C ASN A 5 -15.51 -11.91 -78.61
N TRP A 6 -14.84 -10.76 -78.57
CA TRP A 6 -14.27 -10.19 -77.36
C TRP A 6 -15.38 -9.57 -76.50
N ASP A 7 -15.79 -10.28 -75.45
CA ASP A 7 -16.71 -9.75 -74.44
C ASP A 7 -15.93 -8.95 -73.38
N HIS A 8 -15.94 -7.62 -73.49
CA HIS A 8 -15.41 -6.74 -72.46
C HIS A 8 -16.47 -6.49 -71.40
N TYR A 9 -16.13 -6.72 -70.14
CA TYR A 9 -16.98 -6.40 -69.01
C TYR A 9 -16.25 -5.54 -67.98
N TYR A 10 -16.89 -4.44 -67.58
CA TYR A 10 -16.44 -3.54 -66.51
C TYR A 10 -17.55 -3.43 -65.46
N MET A 11 -17.18 -3.59 -64.19
CA MET A 11 -18.09 -3.44 -63.06
C MET A 11 -17.64 -2.23 -62.21
N LEU A 12 -18.52 -1.25 -62.08
CA LEU A 12 -18.43 -0.13 -61.15
C LEU A 12 -19.66 -0.18 -60.26
N GLY A 13 -19.46 -0.19 -58.93
CA GLY A 13 -20.55 -0.25 -57.96
C GLY A 13 -20.32 0.68 -56.78
N ALA A 14 -21.35 1.44 -56.41
CA ALA A 14 -21.40 2.18 -55.15
C ALA A 14 -22.50 1.57 -54.28
N GLY A 15 -22.14 1.12 -53.08
CA GLY A 15 -23.06 0.51 -52.11
C GLY A 15 -23.46 1.51 -51.02
N LEU A 16 -24.75 1.82 -50.93
CA LEU A 16 -25.32 2.62 -49.84
C LEU A 16 -25.96 1.67 -48.80
N LYS A 17 -25.41 1.62 -47.58
CA LYS A 17 -25.95 0.79 -46.50
C LYS A 17 -26.69 1.67 -45.50
N TRP A 18 -28.01 1.79 -45.65
CA TRP A 18 -28.85 2.58 -44.74
C TRP A 18 -29.64 1.66 -43.81
N ARG A 19 -29.36 1.73 -42.50
CA ARG A 19 -30.13 1.01 -41.46
C ARG A 19 -31.21 1.93 -40.90
N ILE A 20 -32.34 2.03 -41.60
CA ILE A 20 -33.45 2.95 -41.26
C ILE A 20 -34.20 2.49 -39.99
N TRP A 21 -34.15 1.19 -39.65
CA TRP A 21 -34.85 0.61 -38.51
C TRP A 21 -33.97 -0.38 -37.76
N ASP A 22 -33.64 -0.09 -36.50
CA ASP A 22 -32.68 -0.86 -35.69
C ASP A 22 -33.33 -1.66 -34.55
N TRP A 23 -34.66 -1.70 -34.47
CA TRP A 23 -35.40 -2.35 -33.38
C TRP A 23 -34.91 -1.93 -31.97
N ASN A 24 -34.65 -0.63 -31.77
CA ASN A 24 -34.23 -0.04 -30.49
C ASN A 24 -32.86 -0.56 -29.96
N THR A 25 -32.08 -1.24 -30.80
CA THR A 25 -30.76 -1.78 -30.42
C THR A 25 -29.79 -0.68 -30.00
N SER A 26 -29.78 0.46 -30.70
CA SER A 26 -28.92 1.59 -30.33
C SER A 26 -29.30 2.19 -28.96
N ALA A 27 -30.59 2.18 -28.60
CA ALA A 27 -31.02 2.66 -27.28
C ALA A 27 -30.58 1.69 -26.17
N ARG A 28 -30.65 0.38 -26.42
CA ARG A 28 -30.16 -0.65 -25.50
C ARG A 28 -28.64 -0.56 -25.33
N GLU A 29 -27.87 -0.37 -26.40
CA GLU A 29 -26.42 -0.15 -26.32
C GLU A 29 -26.08 1.07 -25.48
N LYS A 30 -26.80 2.19 -25.67
CA LYS A 30 -26.64 3.39 -24.84
C LYS A 30 -26.92 3.13 -23.36
N GLN A 31 -27.94 2.32 -23.04
CA GLN A 31 -28.23 1.94 -21.65
C GLN A 31 -27.11 1.10 -21.05
N ILE A 32 -26.57 0.13 -21.79
CA ILE A 32 -25.44 -0.70 -21.34
C ILE A 32 -24.21 0.19 -21.07
N ILE A 33 -23.89 1.11 -21.97
CA ILE A 33 -22.80 2.08 -21.78
C ILE A 33 -23.07 2.93 -20.53
N GLY A 34 -24.31 3.37 -20.31
CA GLY A 34 -24.69 4.12 -19.11
C GLY A 34 -24.45 3.33 -17.81
N TYR A 35 -24.81 2.05 -17.78
CA TYR A 35 -24.53 1.19 -16.63
C TYR A 35 -23.02 0.97 -16.42
N GLN A 36 -22.25 0.80 -17.50
CA GLN A 36 -20.79 0.69 -17.42
C GLN A 36 -20.16 1.99 -16.87
N GLN A 37 -20.65 3.15 -17.28
CA GLN A 37 -20.21 4.44 -16.74
C GLN A 37 -20.51 4.57 -15.24
N GLN A 38 -21.72 4.20 -14.80
CA GLN A 38 -22.08 4.21 -13.38
C GLN A 38 -21.21 3.25 -12.56
N MET A 39 -20.92 2.06 -13.11
CA MET A 39 -20.04 1.08 -12.48
C MET A 39 -18.62 1.64 -12.33
N LEU A 40 -18.05 2.25 -13.37
CA LEU A 40 -16.73 2.88 -13.32
C LEU A 40 -16.69 4.04 -12.32
N GLN A 41 -17.75 4.84 -12.25
CA GLN A 41 -17.84 5.94 -11.28
C GLN A 41 -17.88 5.41 -9.84
N THR A 42 -18.58 4.30 -9.61
CA THR A 42 -18.65 3.64 -8.30
C THR A 42 -17.29 3.04 -7.93
N GLN A 43 -16.61 2.37 -8.86
CA GLN A 43 -15.26 1.83 -8.67
C GLN A 43 -14.26 2.95 -8.32
N ARG A 44 -14.34 4.09 -9.02
CA ARG A 44 -13.51 5.25 -8.73
C ARG A 44 -13.77 5.80 -7.32
N SER A 45 -15.04 5.99 -6.95
CA SER A 45 -15.37 6.49 -5.61
C SER A 45 -14.93 5.53 -4.51
N ASN A 46 -15.02 4.22 -4.73
CA ASN A 46 -14.52 3.22 -3.77
C ASN A 46 -13.00 3.25 -3.67
N PHE A 47 -12.30 3.40 -4.80
CA PHE A 47 -10.85 3.53 -4.82
C PHE A 47 -10.40 4.80 -4.07
N ASP A 48 -11.03 5.94 -4.31
CA ASP A 48 -10.70 7.20 -3.63
C ASP A 48 -10.86 7.06 -2.10
N LYS A 49 -11.94 6.40 -1.66
CA LYS A 49 -12.17 6.10 -0.22
C LYS A 49 -11.14 5.13 0.36
N GLU A 50 -10.73 4.12 -0.41
CA GLU A 50 -9.71 3.17 0.02
C GLU A 50 -8.38 3.89 0.25
N ILE A 51 -7.97 4.76 -0.68
CA ILE A 51 -6.76 5.58 -0.54
C ILE A 51 -6.84 6.47 0.71
N GLU A 52 -7.96 7.15 0.94
CA GLU A 52 -8.17 7.96 2.14
C GLU A 52 -8.05 7.13 3.43
N SER A 53 -8.69 5.97 3.47
CA SER A 53 -8.62 5.04 4.60
C SER A 53 -7.20 4.57 4.88
N LEU A 54 -6.43 4.23 3.83
CA LEU A 54 -5.04 3.81 3.96
C LEU A 54 -4.14 4.95 4.48
N LEU A 55 -4.35 6.19 4.02
CA LEU A 55 -3.61 7.36 4.50
C LEU A 55 -3.86 7.61 5.99
N ILE A 56 -5.13 7.58 6.41
CA ILE A 56 -5.51 7.74 7.82
C ILE A 56 -4.90 6.62 8.68
N HIS A 57 -4.90 5.39 8.18
CA HIS A 57 -4.33 4.25 8.89
C HIS A 57 -2.82 4.38 9.11
N GLU A 58 -2.07 4.76 8.07
CA GLU A 58 -0.63 4.96 8.18
C GLU A 58 -0.31 6.18 9.08
N GLU A 59 -1.09 7.26 9.02
CA GLU A 59 -0.93 8.41 9.92
C GLU A 59 -1.12 8.04 11.39
N ALA A 60 -2.19 7.31 11.70
CA ALA A 60 -2.44 6.81 13.05
C ALA A 60 -1.34 5.84 13.52
N SER A 61 -0.83 5.00 12.61
CA SER A 61 0.27 4.07 12.90
C SER A 61 1.57 4.82 13.21
N MET A 62 1.90 5.85 12.43
CA MET A 62 3.05 6.73 12.70
C MET A 62 2.95 7.40 14.07
N GLU A 63 1.77 7.92 14.45
CA GLU A 63 1.55 8.51 15.77
C GLU A 63 1.71 7.47 16.89
N GLN A 64 1.11 6.29 16.72
CA GLN A 64 1.23 5.19 17.68
C GLN A 64 2.68 4.76 17.89
N TYR A 65 3.48 4.63 16.82
CA TYR A 65 4.89 4.27 16.94
C TYR A 65 5.69 5.35 17.65
N LYS A 66 5.45 6.63 17.36
CA LYS A 66 6.12 7.74 18.07
C LYS A 66 5.85 7.69 19.58
N LEU A 67 4.59 7.52 19.98
CA LEU A 67 4.20 7.42 21.40
C LEU A 67 4.81 6.16 22.06
N THR A 68 4.82 5.04 21.36
CA THR A 68 5.40 3.78 21.87
C THR A 68 6.91 3.92 22.06
N MET A 69 7.60 4.59 21.14
CA MET A 69 9.04 4.83 21.23
C MET A 69 9.42 5.74 22.41
N GLU A 70 8.55 6.68 22.81
CA GLU A 70 8.77 7.48 24.04
C GLU A 70 8.79 6.58 25.28
N MET A 71 7.89 5.60 25.35
CA MET A 71 7.87 4.62 26.44
C MET A 71 9.08 3.68 26.38
N ASP A 72 9.44 3.19 25.18
CA ASP A 72 10.61 2.33 25.00
C ASP A 72 11.90 3.02 25.44
N GLN A 73 12.03 4.32 25.18
CA GLN A 73 13.18 5.10 25.62
C GLN A 73 13.25 5.14 27.16
N GLN A 74 12.12 5.31 27.85
CA GLN A 74 12.09 5.29 29.32
C GLN A 74 12.47 3.91 29.87
N VAL A 75 11.99 2.84 29.24
CA VAL A 75 12.34 1.47 29.61
C VAL A 75 13.83 1.22 29.40
N LEU A 76 14.39 1.65 28.27
CA LEU A 76 15.82 1.51 27.98
C LEU A 76 16.69 2.24 29.01
N GLU A 77 16.34 3.49 29.37
CA GLU A 77 17.07 4.23 30.40
C GLU A 77 16.99 3.56 31.78
N LEU A 78 15.84 2.99 32.14
CA LEU A 78 15.68 2.25 33.39
C LEU A 78 16.55 0.99 33.41
N GLU A 79 16.49 0.18 32.35
CA GLU A 79 17.27 -1.07 32.25
C GLU A 79 18.78 -0.78 32.24
N LYS A 80 19.20 0.32 31.59
CA LYS A 80 20.59 0.78 31.63
C LYS A 80 21.03 1.15 33.05
N HIS A 81 20.20 1.87 33.81
CA HIS A 81 20.51 2.16 35.21
C HIS A 81 20.63 0.88 36.07
N ILE A 82 19.76 -0.11 35.83
CA ILE A 82 19.80 -1.40 36.55
C ILE A 82 21.06 -2.18 36.18
N SER A 83 21.43 -2.24 34.88
CA SER A 83 22.62 -2.94 34.40
C SER A 83 23.91 -2.31 34.93
N GLU A 84 23.98 -0.97 34.99
CA GLU A 84 25.09 -0.20 35.58
C GLU A 84 25.23 -0.50 37.08
N GLN A 85 24.13 -0.50 37.83
CA GLN A 85 24.16 -0.87 39.26
C GLN A 85 24.59 -2.32 39.48
N ALA A 86 24.11 -3.24 38.64
CA ALA A 86 24.49 -4.64 38.70
C ALA A 86 25.99 -4.86 38.39
N ALA A 87 26.56 -4.06 37.48
CA ALA A 87 28.00 -4.08 37.19
C ALA A 87 28.82 -3.68 38.43
N VAL A 88 28.47 -2.57 39.08
CA VAL A 88 29.13 -2.08 40.30
C VAL A 88 29.03 -3.11 41.44
N GLN A 89 27.85 -3.73 41.63
CA GLN A 89 27.65 -4.74 42.67
C GLN A 89 28.41 -6.05 42.39
N ARG A 90 28.60 -6.41 41.12
CA ARG A 90 29.43 -7.55 40.72
C ARG A 90 30.89 -7.29 41.07
N ASP A 91 31.40 -6.10 40.74
CA ASP A 91 32.80 -5.74 40.97
C ASP A 91 33.11 -5.65 42.48
N ASN A 92 32.14 -5.23 43.28
CA ASN A 92 32.18 -5.28 44.74
C ASN A 92 31.83 -6.67 45.33
N SER A 93 31.86 -7.74 44.52
CA SER A 93 31.60 -9.14 44.92
C SER A 93 30.26 -9.40 45.63
N THR A 94 29.29 -8.49 45.48
CA THR A 94 27.99 -8.53 46.16
C THR A 94 26.91 -9.22 45.31
N ARG A 95 27.06 -9.23 43.98
CA ARG A 95 26.17 -9.92 43.02
C ARG A 95 26.94 -10.90 42.13
N THR A 96 26.28 -11.97 41.69
CA THR A 96 26.88 -12.98 40.79
C THR A 96 27.03 -12.46 39.36
N ALA A 97 28.02 -12.95 38.62
CA ALA A 97 28.22 -12.61 37.21
C ALA A 97 27.00 -12.95 36.34
N THR A 98 26.30 -14.05 36.65
CA THR A 98 25.05 -14.44 35.97
C THR A 98 23.95 -13.40 36.16
N ALA A 99 23.81 -12.82 37.35
CA ALA A 99 22.82 -11.78 37.60
C ALA A 99 23.10 -10.52 36.75
N TYR A 100 24.36 -10.11 36.64
CA TYR A 100 24.75 -8.99 35.78
C TYR A 100 24.44 -9.25 34.29
N VAL A 101 24.79 -10.44 33.77
CA VAL A 101 24.51 -10.81 32.37
C VAL A 101 23.01 -10.79 32.08
N THR A 102 22.18 -11.21 33.03
CA THR A 102 20.71 -11.13 32.88
C THR A 102 20.23 -9.70 32.72
N GLU A 103 20.69 -8.76 33.54
CA GLU A 103 20.28 -7.35 33.43
C GLU A 103 20.83 -6.72 32.13
N LEU A 104 22.05 -7.05 31.73
CA LEU A 104 22.62 -6.60 30.45
C LEU A 104 21.81 -7.10 29.23
N ASN A 105 21.29 -8.33 29.30
CA ASN A 105 20.42 -8.86 28.25
C ASN A 105 19.08 -8.14 28.18
N LYS A 106 18.50 -7.74 29.32
CA LYS A 106 17.26 -6.94 29.34
C LYS A 106 17.48 -5.55 28.75
N GLU A 107 18.58 -4.87 29.09
CA GLU A 107 18.95 -3.61 28.45
C GLU A 107 19.09 -3.77 26.92
N SER A 108 19.77 -4.84 26.49
CA SER A 108 19.94 -5.15 25.07
C SER A 108 18.60 -5.39 24.37
N LEU A 109 17.68 -6.10 25.02
CA LEU A 109 16.33 -6.33 24.50
C LEU A 109 15.55 -5.02 24.39
N ALA A 110 15.57 -4.16 25.41
CA ALA A 110 14.92 -2.85 25.38
C ALA A 110 15.45 -1.99 24.21
N ARG A 111 16.76 -2.03 23.96
CA ARG A 111 17.39 -1.34 22.82
C ARG A 111 16.91 -1.87 21.47
N ILE A 112 16.81 -3.20 21.32
CA ILE A 112 16.32 -3.83 20.09
C ILE A 112 14.84 -3.47 19.86
N THR A 113 14.02 -3.46 20.91
CA THR A 113 12.60 -3.08 20.82
C THR A 113 12.44 -1.65 20.32
N LEU A 114 13.16 -0.69 20.91
CA LEU A 114 13.15 0.70 20.45
C LEU A 114 13.55 0.81 18.97
N ALA A 115 14.65 0.15 18.57
CA ALA A 115 15.11 0.15 17.18
C ALA A 115 14.10 -0.49 16.22
N SER A 116 13.39 -1.53 16.66
CA SER A 116 12.32 -2.16 15.87
C SER A 116 11.18 -1.19 15.60
N HIS A 117 10.70 -0.46 16.62
CA HIS A 117 9.64 0.53 16.42
C HIS A 117 10.10 1.73 15.58
N GLN A 118 11.38 2.11 15.63
CA GLN A 118 11.95 3.08 14.69
C GLN A 118 11.86 2.60 13.23
N VAL A 119 12.17 1.33 12.97
CA VAL A 119 12.05 0.74 11.63
C VAL A 119 10.58 0.71 11.19
N MET A 120 9.66 0.33 12.08
CA MET A 120 8.23 0.34 11.77
C MET A 120 7.71 1.75 11.45
N LEU A 121 8.17 2.77 12.18
CA LEU A 121 7.85 4.17 11.88
C LEU A 121 8.33 4.57 10.47
N MET A 122 9.58 4.23 10.11
CA MET A 122 10.12 4.52 8.78
C MET A 122 9.36 3.78 7.67
N GLN A 123 8.97 2.52 7.92
CA GLN A 123 8.15 1.76 6.98
C GLN A 123 6.78 2.42 6.76
N SER A 124 6.14 2.87 7.84
CA SER A 124 4.85 3.55 7.78
C SER A 124 4.94 4.89 7.03
N MET A 125 6.01 5.66 7.24
CA MET A 125 6.31 6.86 6.45
C MET A 125 6.48 6.56 4.95
N ALA A 126 7.20 5.49 4.61
CA ALA A 126 7.40 5.08 3.22
C ALA A 126 6.07 4.61 2.58
N ASN A 127 5.25 3.87 3.31
CA ASN A 127 3.92 3.46 2.86
C ASN A 127 3.03 4.68 2.60
N TYR A 128 3.00 5.64 3.53
CA TYR A 128 2.23 6.88 3.39
C TYR A 128 2.62 7.64 2.11
N LEU A 129 3.93 7.84 1.87
CA LEU A 129 4.42 8.47 0.64
C LEU A 129 4.07 7.67 -0.62
N THR A 130 4.12 6.34 -0.56
CA THR A 130 3.75 5.46 -1.67
C THR A 130 2.26 5.59 -2.00
N ILE A 131 1.38 5.61 -0.99
CA ILE A 131 -0.07 5.79 -1.16
C ILE A 131 -0.38 7.16 -1.77
N GLN A 132 0.37 8.20 -1.38
CA GLN A 132 0.25 9.54 -1.98
C GLN A 132 0.83 9.64 -3.40
N GLY A 133 1.61 8.66 -3.85
CA GLY A 133 2.30 8.69 -5.14
C GLY A 133 3.55 9.59 -5.17
N ASN A 134 4.18 9.81 -4.01
CA ASN A 134 5.32 10.72 -3.83
C ASN A 134 6.67 10.00 -3.60
N LEU A 135 6.74 8.68 -3.84
CA LEU A 135 7.95 7.87 -3.65
C LEU A 135 8.80 7.76 -4.93
#